data_AF-A0A754PD67-F1
#
_entry.id   AF-A0A754PD67-F1
#
_cell.length_a   1.000
_cell.length_b   1.000
_cell.length_c   1.000
_cell.angle_alpha   90.00
_cell.angle_beta   90.00
_cell.angle_gamma   90.00
#
_symmetry.space_group_name_H-M   'P 1'
#
loop_
_entity.id
_entity.type
_entity.pdbx_description
1 polymer ?
#
loop_
_entity_poly.entity_id
_entity_poly.type
_entity_poly.pdbx_seq_one_letter_code
_entity_poly.pdbx_strand_id
1 'polypeptide(L)'
;MIRGKIDILVVDDDVSHCTILQALLRGWGYNVALAYSGHDALAQVREKVFDLVLCDVRMAEMDGIATLKEIKALNPAIPILIMTAFSSVETAVEALKAGALDYLIKPLDFDRLQETLEKALAHTRETGAELPSASAAQFGMIGSSPAMQHLLNEIAMVAPSDATVLIHGDSGTGKELVARALHACSARSDKPLVTLNCAALNESLLESELFGHEKGAFTGADKRREGRFVEADGGTLFLDEIGDISPLMQVRLLRAIQEREVQRVGSNQTISVDVRLIAATHRDLAEEVSAGRFRQDLYYRLNVVAIEMPSLRQRREDIPLLADHFLRRFAERNRKAVKGFTPQAMDLLIHYDWPGNIRELENAIERAVVLLTGEYISERELPLAIAATPIKTEYSGESQPLVDVEKEVILAALEKTGGNKTEAARQLGITRKTLLAKLSR
;
A
#
# COMPACT_ATOMS: atom_id res chain seq x y z
N MET A 1 22.10 18.87 -12.20
CA MET A 1 21.20 19.21 -11.07
C MET A 1 22.06 19.57 -9.88
N ILE A 2 21.81 20.71 -9.26
CA ILE A 2 22.58 21.21 -8.10
C ILE A 2 22.23 20.29 -6.93
N ARG A 3 23.20 19.49 -6.43
CA ARG A 3 23.02 18.66 -5.21
C ARG A 3 22.68 19.60 -4.06
N GLY A 4 21.45 19.57 -3.55
CA GLY A 4 21.11 20.23 -2.29
C GLY A 4 22.00 19.67 -1.18
N LYS A 5 22.55 20.54 -0.32
CA LYS A 5 23.28 20.10 0.87
C LYS A 5 22.28 19.49 1.85
N ILE A 6 22.60 18.30 2.37
CA ILE A 6 21.75 17.58 3.32
C ILE A 6 21.78 18.31 4.68
N ASP A 7 20.60 18.64 5.21
CA ASP A 7 20.39 19.33 6.47
C ASP A 7 20.02 18.32 7.59
N ILE A 8 20.90 18.17 8.57
CA ILE A 8 20.71 17.30 9.75
C ILE A 8 20.43 18.16 10.98
N LEU A 9 19.43 17.77 11.78
CA LEU A 9 19.18 18.34 13.11
C LEU A 9 19.73 17.39 14.18
N VAL A 10 20.62 17.89 15.05
CA VAL A 10 21.09 17.17 16.23
C VAL A 10 20.38 17.70 17.46
N VAL A 11 19.75 16.83 18.24
CA VAL A 11 18.99 17.14 19.45
C VAL A 11 19.64 16.42 20.64
N ASP A 12 20.27 17.17 21.53
CA ASP A 12 20.93 16.65 22.73
C ASP A 12 21.11 17.80 23.76
N ASP A 13 20.82 17.55 25.04
CA ASP A 13 20.96 18.55 26.10
C ASP A 13 22.42 18.75 26.57
N ASP A 14 23.35 17.87 26.15
CA ASP A 14 24.79 18.07 26.29
C ASP A 14 25.37 18.90 25.13
N VAL A 15 25.62 20.18 25.43
CA VAL A 15 26.24 21.14 24.50
C VAL A 15 27.58 20.67 23.96
N SER A 16 28.38 19.96 24.77
CA SER A 16 29.70 19.45 24.35
C SER A 16 29.53 18.34 23.31
N HIS A 17 28.59 17.43 23.54
CA HIS A 17 28.28 16.34 22.63
C HIS A 17 27.70 16.87 21.30
N CYS A 18 26.75 17.82 21.36
CA CYS A 18 26.24 18.54 20.21
C CYS A 18 27.36 19.18 19.36
N THR A 19 28.35 19.82 20.01
CA THR A 19 29.46 20.50 19.32
C THR A 19 30.36 19.50 18.60
N ILE A 20 30.65 18.35 19.21
CA ILE A 20 31.45 17.28 18.62
C ILE A 20 30.73 16.71 17.39
N LEU A 21 29.45 16.37 17.52
CA LEU A 21 28.64 15.86 16.41
C LEU A 21 28.54 16.88 15.27
N GLN A 22 28.35 18.16 15.58
CA GLN A 22 28.33 19.21 14.57
C GLN A 22 29.64 19.27 13.77
N ALA A 23 30.79 19.23 14.43
CA ALA A 23 32.08 19.28 13.77
C ALA A 23 32.31 18.05 12.87
N LEU A 24 31.97 16.87 13.37
CA LEU A 24 32.08 15.60 12.66
C LEU A 24 31.19 15.55 11.41
N LEU A 25 29.89 15.82 11.56
CA LEU A 25 28.92 15.78 10.48
C LEU A 25 29.19 16.86 9.41
N ARG A 26 29.67 18.05 9.81
CA ARG A 26 30.13 19.07 8.87
C ARG A 26 31.39 18.63 8.12
N GLY A 27 32.30 17.91 8.79
CA GLY A 27 33.46 17.28 8.16
C GLY A 27 33.08 16.29 7.06
N TRP A 28 31.93 15.62 7.19
CA TRP A 28 31.35 14.73 6.18
C TRP A 28 30.53 15.46 5.10
N GLY A 29 30.45 16.80 5.15
CA GLY A 29 29.80 17.61 4.14
C GLY A 29 28.32 17.91 4.39
N TYR A 30 27.78 17.59 5.57
CA TYR A 30 26.41 17.90 5.96
C TYR A 30 26.26 19.32 6.52
N ASN A 31 25.10 19.92 6.31
CA ASN A 31 24.67 21.08 7.08
C ASN A 31 24.08 20.58 8.39
N VAL A 32 24.42 21.23 9.50
CA VAL A 32 24.02 20.76 10.83
C VAL A 32 23.44 21.91 11.65
N ALA A 33 22.19 21.73 12.07
CA ALA A 33 21.53 22.53 13.10
C ALA A 33 21.59 21.80 14.45
N LEU A 34 21.55 22.57 15.53
CA LEU A 34 21.58 22.06 16.90
C LEU A 34 20.31 22.48 17.62
N ALA A 35 19.74 21.56 18.39
CA ALA A 35 18.70 21.84 19.36
C ALA A 35 19.11 21.27 20.72
N TYR A 36 18.96 22.07 21.77
CA TYR A 36 19.39 21.67 23.13
C TYR A 36 18.24 21.15 24.00
N SER A 37 17.03 21.06 23.46
CA SER A 37 15.89 20.41 24.08
C SER A 37 14.88 19.96 23.03
N GLY A 38 13.96 19.05 23.42
CA GLY A 38 12.87 18.62 22.55
C GLY A 38 11.97 19.76 22.07
N HIS A 39 11.76 20.79 22.91
CA HIS A 39 10.98 21.96 22.53
C HIS A 39 11.66 22.82 21.46
N ASP A 40 12.98 23.02 21.57
CA ASP A 40 13.77 23.71 20.56
C ASP A 40 13.77 22.94 19.22
N ALA A 41 13.92 21.62 19.28
CA ALA A 41 13.83 20.77 18.09
C ALA A 41 12.47 20.90 17.39
N LEU A 42 11.36 20.91 18.14
CA LEU A 42 10.02 21.09 17.58
C LEU A 42 9.79 22.48 16.98
N ALA A 43 10.35 23.53 17.58
CA ALA A 43 10.30 24.87 17.01
C ALA A 43 11.04 24.91 15.66
N GLN A 44 12.24 24.36 15.60
CA GLN A 44 13.05 24.34 14.37
C GLN A 44 12.42 23.49 13.26
N VAL A 45 11.86 22.31 13.59
CA VAL A 45 11.19 21.43 12.61
C VAL A 45 9.93 22.08 12.02
N ARG A 46 9.27 23.00 12.73
CA ARG A 46 8.12 23.76 12.19
C ARG A 46 8.53 24.86 11.21
N GLU A 47 9.73 25.41 11.36
CA GLU A 47 10.23 26.52 10.53
C GLU A 47 11.04 26.04 9.33
N LYS A 48 11.76 24.93 9.47
CA LYS A 48 12.67 24.39 8.48
C LYS A 48 12.50 22.88 8.30
N VAL A 49 12.61 22.42 7.06
CA VAL A 49 12.68 20.99 6.74
C VAL A 49 14.09 20.46 6.98
N PHE A 50 14.19 19.31 7.64
CA PHE A 50 15.44 18.57 7.84
C PHE A 50 15.35 17.22 7.13
N ASP A 51 16.46 16.78 6.56
CA ASP A 51 16.57 15.48 5.89
C ASP A 51 16.71 14.34 6.90
N LEU A 52 17.21 14.63 8.10
CA LEU A 52 17.34 13.67 9.20
C LEU A 52 17.42 14.36 10.56
N VAL A 53 16.85 13.72 11.58
CA VAL A 53 16.99 14.12 12.98
C VAL A 53 17.76 13.06 13.75
N LEU A 54 18.80 13.48 14.46
CA LEU A 54 19.57 12.66 15.40
C LEU A 54 19.25 13.13 16.82
N CYS A 55 18.55 12.31 17.62
CA CYS A 55 17.94 12.75 18.88
C CYS A 55 18.38 11.87 20.05
N ASP A 56 18.85 12.47 21.16
CA ASP A 56 19.15 11.74 22.38
C ASP A 56 17.88 11.31 23.13
N VAL A 57 17.86 10.08 23.65
CA VAL A 57 16.71 9.58 24.43
C VAL A 57 16.54 10.37 25.74
N ARG A 58 17.66 10.69 26.41
CA ARG A 58 17.64 11.22 27.77
C ARG A 58 17.90 12.71 27.75
N MET A 59 16.82 13.48 27.80
CA MET A 59 16.87 14.94 27.93
C MET A 59 16.00 15.39 29.11
N ALA A 60 16.42 16.45 29.81
CA ALA A 60 15.79 16.87 31.08
C ALA A 60 14.35 17.41 30.96
N GLU A 61 14.01 18.14 29.89
CA GLU A 61 12.70 18.80 29.75
C GLU A 61 11.66 17.89 29.07
N MET A 62 11.96 17.46 27.86
CA MET A 62 11.13 16.60 27.03
C MET A 62 12.03 15.46 26.55
N ASP A 63 11.69 14.22 26.88
CA ASP A 63 12.52 13.08 26.50
C ASP A 63 12.55 12.87 24.98
N GLY A 64 13.56 12.14 24.50
CA GLY A 64 13.77 11.94 23.06
C GLY A 64 12.66 11.15 22.38
N ILE A 65 11.95 10.28 23.10
CA ILE A 65 10.86 9.46 22.57
C ILE A 65 9.59 10.31 22.40
N ALA A 66 9.29 11.18 23.37
CA ALA A 66 8.21 12.16 23.29
C ALA A 66 8.49 13.16 22.16
N THR A 67 9.73 13.65 22.06
CA THR A 67 10.18 14.54 20.97
C THR A 67 9.97 13.87 19.62
N LEU A 68 10.36 12.60 19.49
CA LEU A 68 10.16 11.81 18.28
C LEU A 68 8.69 11.70 17.88
N LYS A 69 7.79 11.40 18.83
CA LYS A 69 6.34 11.26 18.55
C LYS A 69 5.75 12.56 18.01
N GLU A 70 6.11 13.69 18.61
CA GLU A 70 5.65 15.02 18.17
C GLU A 70 6.21 15.39 16.79
N ILE A 71 7.50 15.12 16.52
CA ILE A 71 8.10 15.35 15.19
C ILE A 71 7.39 14.48 14.14
N LYS A 72 7.12 13.20 14.43
CA LYS A 72 6.40 12.31 13.52
C LYS A 72 4.95 12.73 13.29
N ALA A 73 4.28 13.30 14.29
CA ALA A 73 2.94 13.86 14.14
C ALA A 73 2.92 15.09 13.22
N LEU A 74 3.99 15.90 13.22
CA LEU A 74 4.15 17.06 12.34
C LEU A 74 4.56 16.66 10.92
N ASN A 75 5.53 15.76 10.80
CA ASN A 75 6.01 15.26 9.52
C ASN A 75 6.50 13.81 9.66
N PRO A 76 5.70 12.81 9.22
CA PRO A 76 6.06 11.40 9.36
C PRO A 76 7.23 10.99 8.46
N ALA A 77 7.53 11.76 7.40
CA ALA A 77 8.57 11.46 6.42
C ALA A 77 9.99 11.76 6.90
N ILE A 78 10.16 12.58 7.95
CA ILE A 78 11.49 12.89 8.49
C ILE A 78 12.04 11.64 9.19
N PRO A 79 13.17 11.05 8.75
CA PRO A 79 13.79 9.94 9.44
C PRO A 79 14.40 10.42 10.76
N ILE A 80 14.20 9.64 11.83
CA ILE A 80 14.69 9.99 13.16
C ILE A 80 15.56 8.83 13.66
N LEU A 81 16.83 9.13 13.93
CA LEU A 81 17.78 8.23 14.56
C LEU A 81 17.88 8.59 16.05
N ILE A 82 17.71 7.59 16.90
CA ILE A 82 17.75 7.79 18.36
C ILE A 82 19.12 7.44 18.91
N MET A 83 19.72 8.29 19.73
CA MET A 83 20.95 8.01 20.48
C MET A 83 20.59 7.60 21.91
N THR A 84 21.16 6.51 22.42
CA THR A 84 20.86 6.04 23.78
C THR A 84 22.11 5.57 24.52
N ALA A 85 22.21 5.88 25.81
CA ALA A 85 23.25 5.36 26.70
C ALA A 85 22.93 3.98 27.29
N PHE A 86 21.70 3.45 27.09
CA PHE A 86 21.26 2.21 27.73
C PHE A 86 21.32 1.02 26.77
N SER A 87 22.02 -0.04 27.18
CA SER A 87 22.08 -1.33 26.49
C SER A 87 20.81 -2.18 26.64
N SER A 88 19.74 -1.64 27.23
CA SER A 88 18.47 -2.35 27.39
C SER A 88 17.69 -2.35 26.09
N VAL A 89 17.50 -3.55 25.54
CA VAL A 89 16.69 -3.83 24.34
C VAL A 89 15.30 -3.17 24.42
N GLU A 90 14.73 -3.05 25.62
CA GLU A 90 13.40 -2.49 25.86
C GLU A 90 13.24 -1.04 25.36
N THR A 91 14.20 -0.17 25.64
CA THR A 91 14.13 1.26 25.24
C THR A 91 14.35 1.44 23.74
N ALA A 92 15.23 0.63 23.14
CA ALA A 92 15.42 0.60 21.70
C ALA A 92 14.15 0.11 20.97
N VAL A 93 13.50 -0.93 21.51
CA VAL A 93 12.23 -1.45 20.99
C VAL A 93 11.12 -0.41 21.13
N GLU A 94 11.06 0.33 22.23
CA GLU A 94 10.08 1.41 22.41
C GLU A 94 10.28 2.55 21.41
N ALA A 95 11.53 2.97 21.18
CA ALA A 95 11.87 4.00 20.19
C ALA A 95 11.47 3.57 18.76
N LEU A 96 11.77 2.33 18.37
CA LEU A 96 11.36 1.78 17.07
C LEU A 96 9.83 1.71 16.93
N LYS A 97 9.12 1.26 17.97
CA LYS A 97 7.65 1.25 18.00
C LYS A 97 7.03 2.64 17.90
N ALA A 98 7.72 3.66 18.42
CA ALA A 98 7.29 5.04 18.33
C ALA A 98 7.55 5.68 16.95
N GLY A 99 8.28 4.99 16.06
CA GLY A 99 8.56 5.45 14.70
C GLY A 99 9.99 5.91 14.44
N ALA A 100 10.95 5.58 15.33
CA ALA A 100 12.37 5.75 15.02
C ALA A 100 12.77 4.86 13.84
N LEU A 101 13.66 5.35 13.00
CA LEU A 101 14.20 4.57 11.88
C LEU A 101 15.21 3.54 12.38
N ASP A 102 16.12 3.97 13.25
CA ASP A 102 17.12 3.12 13.89
C ASP A 102 17.62 3.80 15.18
N TYR A 103 18.50 3.13 15.92
CA TYR A 103 19.12 3.66 17.13
C TYR A 103 20.65 3.45 17.16
N LEU A 104 21.33 4.33 17.89
CA LEU A 104 22.77 4.33 18.09
C LEU A 104 23.08 4.28 19.58
N ILE A 105 23.98 3.37 19.96
CA ILE A 105 24.38 3.19 21.35
C ILE A 105 25.57 4.11 21.65
N LYS A 106 25.46 4.94 22.68
CA LYS A 106 26.58 5.74 23.22
C LYS A 106 27.52 4.83 24.04
N PRO A 107 28.86 4.98 23.95
CA PRO A 107 29.59 5.97 23.16
C PRO A 107 29.50 5.69 21.66
N LEU A 108 29.28 6.74 20.88
CA LEU A 108 29.07 6.62 19.43
C LEU A 108 30.37 6.19 18.76
N ASP A 109 30.31 5.06 18.06
CA ASP A 109 31.30 4.68 17.06
C ASP A 109 31.05 5.51 15.79
N PHE A 110 32.04 6.29 15.36
CA PHE A 110 31.89 7.20 14.22
C PHE A 110 31.73 6.47 12.89
N ASP A 111 32.36 5.31 12.71
CA ASP A 111 32.21 4.52 11.49
C ASP A 111 30.77 3.97 11.43
N ARG A 112 30.26 3.48 12.56
CA ARG A 112 28.86 3.03 12.66
C ARG A 112 27.86 4.18 12.48
N LEU A 113 28.13 5.34 13.08
CA LEU A 113 27.30 6.53 12.90
C LEU A 113 27.24 6.94 11.42
N GLN A 114 28.39 6.96 10.73
CA GLN A 114 28.44 7.27 9.31
C GLN A 114 27.62 6.26 8.49
N GLU A 115 27.80 4.97 8.74
CA GLU A 115 27.10 3.90 8.03
C GLU A 115 25.58 3.95 8.27
N THR A 116 25.14 4.18 9.50
CA THR A 116 23.72 4.32 9.86
C THR A 116 23.12 5.60 9.25
N LEU A 117 23.87 6.71 9.20
CA LEU A 117 23.41 7.94 8.54
C LEU A 117 23.29 7.77 7.03
N GLU A 118 24.27 7.13 6.38
CA GLU A 118 24.22 6.85 4.95
C GLU A 118 23.02 5.95 4.60
N LYS A 119 22.78 4.89 5.38
CA LYS A 119 21.59 4.04 5.25
C LYS A 119 20.29 4.81 5.48
N ALA A 120 20.25 5.64 6.52
CA ALA A 120 19.06 6.42 6.86
C ALA A 120 18.71 7.44 5.76
N LEU A 121 19.71 8.17 5.26
CA LEU A 121 19.56 9.14 4.18
C LEU A 121 19.31 8.45 2.83
N ALA A 122 19.84 7.24 2.60
CA ALA A 122 19.46 6.42 1.46
C ALA A 122 17.99 6.01 1.53
N HIS A 123 17.48 5.65 2.71
CA HIS A 123 16.07 5.34 2.91
C HIS A 123 15.15 6.56 2.68
N THR A 124 15.61 7.77 3.04
CA THR A 124 14.91 9.05 2.71
C THR A 124 14.99 9.39 1.23
N ARG A 125 16.08 8.99 0.56
CA ARG A 125 16.20 9.08 -0.90
C ARG A 125 15.40 7.99 -1.61
N GLU A 126 15.13 6.85 -1.01
CA GLU A 126 14.24 5.83 -1.59
C GLU A 126 12.76 6.20 -1.39
N THR A 127 12.44 6.99 -0.37
CA THR A 127 11.09 7.53 -0.13
C THR A 127 10.84 8.91 -0.74
N GLY A 128 11.89 9.69 -1.06
CA GLY A 128 11.80 11.07 -1.54
C GLY A 128 12.68 11.43 -2.75
N ALA A 129 13.67 10.61 -3.13
CA ALA A 129 14.14 10.66 -4.51
C ALA A 129 13.09 9.92 -5.33
N GLU A 130 12.82 10.46 -6.50
CA GLU A 130 12.18 9.76 -7.59
C GLU A 130 12.85 8.39 -7.74
N LEU A 131 12.27 7.36 -7.09
CA LEU A 131 12.01 6.09 -7.72
C LEU A 131 11.75 6.45 -9.18
N PRO A 132 12.49 5.90 -10.17
CA PRO A 132 12.24 6.24 -11.56
C PRO A 132 10.74 6.17 -11.71
N SER A 133 10.11 7.31 -12.01
CA SER A 133 8.69 7.52 -11.80
C SER A 133 7.94 6.69 -12.84
N ALA A 134 7.90 5.39 -12.62
CA ALA A 134 6.72 4.59 -12.61
C ALA A 134 5.67 5.31 -11.77
N SER A 135 5.18 6.45 -12.27
CA SER A 135 3.93 6.98 -11.77
C SER A 135 2.95 5.81 -11.87
N ALA A 136 2.14 5.58 -10.85
CA ALA A 136 1.09 4.57 -10.92
C ALA A 136 0.30 4.71 -12.25
N ALA A 137 0.12 5.96 -12.70
CA ALA A 137 -0.44 6.33 -13.99
C ALA A 137 0.31 5.78 -15.23
N GLN A 138 1.64 5.66 -15.22
CA GLN A 138 2.44 5.07 -16.30
C GLN A 138 2.04 3.61 -16.56
N PHE A 139 1.55 2.91 -15.54
CA PHE A 139 1.12 1.51 -15.63
C PHE A 139 -0.39 1.34 -15.47
N GLY A 140 -1.16 2.44 -15.54
CA GLY A 140 -2.61 2.42 -15.37
C GLY A 140 -3.08 2.07 -13.96
N MET A 141 -2.18 2.01 -12.97
CA MET A 141 -2.53 1.89 -11.56
C MET A 141 -2.99 3.24 -11.03
N ILE A 142 -4.14 3.27 -10.36
CA ILE A 142 -4.76 4.49 -9.87
C ILE A 142 -4.98 4.33 -8.37
N GLY A 143 -4.44 5.28 -7.62
CA GLY A 143 -4.58 5.34 -6.17
C GLY A 143 -3.43 6.11 -5.53
N SER A 144 -3.73 6.76 -4.42
CA SER A 144 -2.79 7.48 -3.57
C SER A 144 -2.85 7.00 -2.12
N SER A 145 -3.67 5.99 -1.81
CA SER A 145 -3.77 5.43 -0.46
C SER A 145 -2.42 4.90 0.05
N PRO A 146 -2.21 4.88 1.39
CA PRO A 146 -1.00 4.31 1.99
C PRO A 146 -0.74 2.86 1.56
N ALA A 147 -1.80 2.07 1.39
CA ALA A 147 -1.69 0.69 0.90
C ALA A 147 -1.15 0.61 -0.53
N MET A 148 -1.57 1.52 -1.42
CA MET A 148 -1.02 1.61 -2.77
C MET A 148 0.42 2.11 -2.78
N GLN A 149 0.78 3.05 -1.92
CA GLN A 149 2.17 3.51 -1.80
C GLN A 149 3.09 2.39 -1.32
N HIS A 150 2.65 1.60 -0.33
CA HIS A 150 3.39 0.42 0.12
C HIS A 150 3.59 -0.60 -1.01
N LEU A 151 2.54 -0.91 -1.76
CA LEU A 151 2.61 -1.81 -2.92
C LEU A 151 3.59 -1.30 -3.99
N LEU A 152 3.58 0.00 -4.30
CA LEU A 152 4.51 0.59 -5.27
C LEU A 152 5.96 0.50 -4.80
N ASN A 153 6.21 0.71 -3.51
CA ASN A 153 7.55 0.56 -2.92
C ASN A 153 8.04 -0.89 -2.98
N GLU A 154 7.17 -1.87 -2.68
CA GLU A 154 7.50 -3.29 -2.85
C GLU A 154 7.83 -3.63 -4.31
N ILE A 155 7.01 -3.17 -5.25
CA ILE A 155 7.27 -3.36 -6.69
C ILE A 155 8.63 -2.79 -7.06
N ALA A 156 8.97 -1.58 -6.60
CA ALA A 156 10.24 -0.95 -6.89
C ALA A 156 11.45 -1.71 -6.32
N MET A 157 11.33 -2.28 -5.12
CA MET A 157 12.38 -3.08 -4.51
C MET A 157 12.57 -4.42 -5.22
N VAL A 158 11.49 -5.04 -5.69
CA VAL A 158 11.50 -6.40 -6.24
C VAL A 158 11.75 -6.42 -7.75
N ALA A 159 11.34 -5.37 -8.48
CA ALA A 159 11.42 -5.33 -9.93
C ALA A 159 12.85 -5.51 -10.51
N PRO A 160 13.93 -4.98 -9.90
CA PRO A 160 15.30 -5.19 -10.40
C PRO A 160 15.82 -6.63 -10.26
N SER A 161 15.20 -7.46 -9.41
CA SER A 161 15.60 -8.86 -9.18
C SER A 161 15.01 -9.80 -10.23
N ASP A 162 15.72 -10.89 -10.54
CA ASP A 162 15.22 -12.02 -11.36
C ASP A 162 14.40 -13.04 -10.54
N ALA A 163 14.13 -12.77 -9.26
CA ALA A 163 13.31 -13.64 -8.42
C ALA A 163 11.89 -13.83 -8.97
N THR A 164 11.35 -15.04 -8.76
CA THR A 164 9.94 -15.34 -9.03
C THR A 164 9.06 -14.55 -8.06
N VAL A 165 8.05 -13.86 -8.61
CA VAL A 165 7.10 -13.09 -7.79
C VAL A 165 5.73 -13.75 -7.85
N LEU A 166 5.14 -13.98 -6.68
CA LEU A 166 3.76 -14.46 -6.53
C LEU A 166 2.88 -13.29 -6.08
N ILE A 167 1.94 -12.88 -6.94
CA ILE A 167 0.96 -11.85 -6.65
C ILE A 167 -0.30 -12.50 -6.12
N HIS A 168 -0.61 -12.27 -4.86
CA HIS A 168 -1.82 -12.77 -4.23
C HIS A 168 -2.88 -11.67 -4.16
N GLY A 169 -4.12 -11.99 -4.51
CA GLY A 169 -5.25 -11.13 -4.16
C GLY A 169 -6.54 -11.43 -4.90
N ASP A 170 -7.61 -10.91 -4.34
CA ASP A 170 -8.98 -11.15 -4.80
C ASP A 170 -9.16 -10.84 -6.28
N SER A 171 -10.14 -11.49 -6.90
CA SER A 171 -10.49 -11.23 -8.30
C SER A 171 -10.86 -9.76 -8.49
N GLY A 172 -10.37 -9.16 -9.59
CA GLY A 172 -10.66 -7.78 -9.93
C GLY A 172 -9.88 -6.72 -9.13
N THR A 173 -8.83 -7.08 -8.40
CA THR A 173 -7.96 -6.12 -7.66
C THR A 173 -6.92 -5.41 -8.54
N GLY A 174 -6.65 -5.93 -9.75
CA GLY A 174 -5.68 -5.37 -10.69
C GLY A 174 -4.32 -6.08 -10.75
N LYS A 175 -4.25 -7.39 -10.42
CA LYS A 175 -3.02 -8.20 -10.42
C LYS A 175 -2.17 -8.06 -11.71
N GLU A 176 -2.82 -8.01 -12.88
CA GLU A 176 -2.14 -7.84 -14.17
C GLU A 176 -1.38 -6.51 -14.27
N LEU A 177 -1.90 -5.42 -13.67
CA LEU A 177 -1.23 -4.12 -13.68
C LEU A 177 0.06 -4.16 -12.86
N VAL A 178 0.07 -4.90 -11.75
CA VAL A 178 1.28 -5.13 -10.96
C VAL A 178 2.31 -5.96 -11.72
N ALA A 179 1.89 -7.00 -12.44
CA ALA A 179 2.80 -7.77 -13.27
C ALA A 179 3.45 -6.92 -14.37
N ARG A 180 2.66 -6.03 -15.01
CA ARG A 180 3.17 -5.06 -15.98
C ARG A 180 4.15 -4.07 -15.36
N ALA A 181 3.86 -3.58 -14.15
CA ALA A 181 4.74 -2.67 -13.42
C ALA A 181 6.07 -3.34 -13.03
N LEU A 182 6.01 -4.56 -12.49
CA LEU A 182 7.21 -5.36 -12.16
C LEU A 182 8.10 -5.57 -13.38
N HIS A 183 7.52 -5.90 -14.53
CA HIS A 183 8.26 -6.08 -15.77
C HIS A 183 8.88 -4.76 -16.26
N ALA A 184 8.09 -3.68 -16.30
CA ALA A 184 8.54 -2.38 -16.79
C ALA A 184 9.65 -1.75 -15.91
N CYS A 185 9.65 -2.03 -14.60
CA CYS A 185 10.70 -1.59 -13.68
C CYS A 185 11.88 -2.57 -13.57
N SER A 186 11.92 -3.63 -14.39
CA SER A 186 12.97 -4.65 -14.34
C SER A 186 14.12 -4.41 -15.31
N ALA A 187 15.21 -5.16 -15.11
CA ALA A 187 16.32 -5.25 -16.06
C ALA A 187 15.90 -5.84 -17.43
N ARG A 188 14.71 -6.45 -17.53
CA ARG A 188 14.15 -7.06 -18.74
C ARG A 188 13.01 -6.22 -19.36
N SER A 189 12.93 -4.93 -19.03
CA SER A 189 11.84 -4.03 -19.47
C SER A 189 11.82 -3.76 -20.98
N ASP A 190 12.94 -3.98 -21.68
CA ASP A 190 13.05 -3.93 -23.14
C ASP A 190 12.70 -5.27 -23.84
N LYS A 191 12.44 -6.32 -23.06
CA LYS A 191 12.14 -7.69 -23.52
C LYS A 191 10.64 -7.96 -23.52
N PRO A 192 10.16 -9.04 -24.16
CA PRO A 192 8.73 -9.33 -24.18
C PRO A 192 8.18 -9.64 -22.78
N LEU A 193 7.01 -9.09 -22.49
CA LEU A 193 6.10 -9.56 -21.44
C LEU A 193 5.02 -10.43 -22.08
N VAL A 194 5.10 -11.74 -21.86
CA VAL A 194 4.10 -12.69 -22.34
C VAL A 194 3.15 -13.00 -21.20
N THR A 195 1.85 -12.82 -21.44
CA THR A 195 0.80 -13.04 -20.44
C THR A 195 -0.04 -14.24 -20.81
N LEU A 196 -0.37 -15.10 -19.85
CA LEU A 196 -1.28 -16.21 -20.03
C LEU A 196 -2.22 -16.34 -18.82
N ASN A 197 -3.53 -16.41 -19.09
CA ASN A 197 -4.52 -16.72 -18.06
C ASN A 197 -4.79 -18.23 -18.06
N CYS A 198 -4.46 -18.88 -16.95
CA CYS A 198 -4.55 -20.33 -16.80
C CYS A 198 -5.99 -20.83 -16.60
N ALA A 199 -6.89 -20.01 -16.07
CA ALA A 199 -8.28 -20.38 -15.81
C ALA A 199 -9.17 -20.33 -17.07
N ALA A 200 -8.75 -19.60 -18.11
CA ALA A 200 -9.56 -19.37 -19.31
C ALA A 200 -9.55 -20.55 -20.32
N LEU A 201 -8.65 -21.52 -20.15
CA LEU A 201 -8.40 -22.58 -21.12
C LEU A 201 -8.67 -23.96 -20.53
N ASN A 202 -9.09 -24.91 -21.38
CA ASN A 202 -9.08 -26.31 -20.98
C ASN A 202 -7.64 -26.83 -20.89
N GLU A 203 -7.44 -27.96 -20.19
CA GLU A 203 -6.11 -28.49 -19.88
C GLU A 203 -5.25 -28.72 -21.12
N SER A 204 -5.81 -29.30 -22.20
CA SER A 204 -5.05 -29.61 -23.42
C SER A 204 -4.65 -28.35 -24.21
N LEU A 205 -5.51 -27.32 -24.25
CA LEU A 205 -5.15 -26.05 -24.88
C LEU A 205 -4.17 -25.27 -24.01
N LEU A 206 -4.30 -25.31 -22.68
CA LEU A 206 -3.36 -24.66 -21.77
C LEU A 206 -1.95 -25.24 -21.94
N GLU A 207 -1.83 -26.56 -22.01
CA GLU A 207 -0.57 -27.24 -22.24
C GLU A 207 0.07 -26.84 -23.59
N SER A 208 -0.75 -26.83 -24.64
CA SER A 208 -0.36 -26.42 -25.98
C SER A 208 0.05 -24.94 -26.06
N GLU A 209 -0.62 -24.04 -25.34
CA GLU A 209 -0.26 -22.62 -25.27
C GLU A 209 1.04 -22.41 -24.47
N LEU A 210 1.21 -23.07 -23.32
CA LEU A 210 2.40 -22.90 -22.47
C LEU A 210 3.66 -23.43 -23.14
N PHE A 211 3.61 -24.68 -23.61
CA PHE A 211 4.80 -25.42 -24.06
C PHE A 211 4.92 -25.51 -25.59
N GLY A 212 3.86 -25.18 -26.33
CA GLY A 212 3.81 -25.37 -27.78
C GLY A 212 3.54 -26.81 -28.17
N HIS A 213 3.29 -27.04 -29.46
CA HIS A 213 3.05 -28.39 -29.98
C HIS A 213 3.64 -28.57 -31.38
N GLU A 214 4.03 -29.81 -31.66
CA GLU A 214 4.37 -30.23 -33.02
C GLU A 214 3.12 -30.59 -33.83
N LYS A 215 3.24 -30.54 -35.15
CA LYS A 215 2.15 -30.92 -36.06
C LYS A 215 1.74 -32.37 -35.79
N GLY A 216 0.45 -32.61 -35.57
CA GLY A 216 -0.11 -33.94 -35.30
C GLY A 216 0.01 -34.42 -33.85
N ALA A 217 0.41 -33.56 -32.91
CA ALA A 217 0.52 -33.92 -31.49
C ALA A 217 -0.84 -34.30 -30.84
N PHE A 218 -1.95 -33.76 -31.33
CA PHE A 218 -3.31 -34.11 -30.90
C PHE A 218 -4.33 -33.84 -32.02
N THR A 219 -5.57 -34.27 -31.85
CA THR A 219 -6.66 -34.03 -32.82
C THR A 219 -6.93 -32.53 -32.98
N GLY A 220 -6.64 -31.98 -34.17
CA GLY A 220 -6.73 -30.54 -34.47
C GLY A 220 -5.37 -29.80 -34.50
N ALA A 221 -4.25 -30.49 -34.24
CA ALA A 221 -2.90 -29.93 -34.35
C ALA A 221 -2.41 -29.86 -35.81
N ASP A 222 -3.10 -29.10 -36.66
CA ASP A 222 -2.83 -29.04 -38.11
C ASP A 222 -1.51 -28.35 -38.47
N LYS A 223 -1.01 -27.49 -37.57
CA LYS A 223 0.22 -26.72 -37.72
C LYS A 223 1.04 -26.81 -36.43
N ARG A 224 2.35 -26.61 -36.56
CA ARG A 224 3.25 -26.43 -35.40
C ARG A 224 2.99 -25.07 -34.76
N ARG A 225 3.05 -25.00 -33.43
CA ARG A 225 2.92 -23.75 -32.67
C ARG A 225 3.99 -23.63 -31.59
N GLU A 226 4.53 -22.43 -31.43
CA GLU A 226 5.46 -22.12 -30.35
C GLU A 226 4.68 -21.84 -29.06
N GLY A 227 5.28 -22.22 -27.92
CA GLY A 227 4.68 -22.04 -26.60
C GLY A 227 5.09 -20.72 -25.97
N ARG A 228 4.32 -20.27 -24.99
CA ARG A 228 4.56 -19.02 -24.25
C ARG A 228 5.92 -18.98 -23.56
N PHE A 229 6.43 -20.12 -23.10
CA PHE A 229 7.79 -20.18 -22.53
C PHE A 229 8.88 -19.81 -23.54
N VAL A 230 8.70 -20.21 -24.81
CA VAL A 230 9.66 -19.90 -25.87
C VAL A 230 9.47 -18.46 -26.36
N GLU A 231 8.22 -17.99 -26.46
CA GLU A 231 7.91 -16.59 -26.78
C GLU A 231 8.46 -15.61 -25.73
N ALA A 232 8.52 -16.05 -24.46
CA ALA A 232 9.00 -15.25 -23.33
C ALA A 232 10.51 -15.36 -23.09
N ASP A 233 11.25 -16.07 -23.94
CA ASP A 233 12.69 -16.29 -23.76
C ASP A 233 13.46 -14.96 -23.70
N GLY A 234 14.33 -14.83 -22.70
CA GLY A 234 15.02 -13.58 -22.33
C GLY A 234 14.13 -12.51 -21.70
N GLY A 235 12.82 -12.71 -21.63
CA GLY A 235 11.82 -11.76 -21.13
C GLY A 235 11.16 -12.19 -19.83
N THR A 236 9.85 -11.90 -19.71
CA THR A 236 9.04 -12.22 -18.53
C THR A 236 7.76 -12.95 -18.95
N LEU A 237 7.45 -14.04 -18.25
CA LEU A 237 6.20 -14.78 -18.38
C LEU A 237 5.31 -14.49 -17.17
N PHE A 238 4.14 -13.94 -17.42
CA PHE A 238 3.10 -13.72 -16.44
C PHE A 238 2.03 -14.81 -16.53
N LEU A 239 1.87 -15.58 -15.46
CA LEU A 239 0.85 -16.62 -15.34
C LEU A 239 -0.25 -16.16 -14.38
N ASP A 240 -1.41 -15.83 -14.92
CA ASP A 240 -2.57 -15.42 -14.14
C ASP A 240 -3.44 -16.63 -13.75
N GLU A 241 -4.01 -16.55 -12.55
CA GLU A 241 -4.82 -17.60 -11.93
C GLU A 241 -4.14 -18.97 -11.87
N ILE A 242 -2.89 -18.98 -11.39
CA ILE A 242 -2.08 -20.21 -11.28
C ILE A 242 -2.66 -21.24 -10.31
N GLY A 243 -3.51 -20.82 -9.37
CA GLY A 243 -4.19 -21.73 -8.45
C GLY A 243 -5.24 -22.63 -9.10
N ASP A 244 -5.66 -22.35 -10.34
CA ASP A 244 -6.70 -23.09 -11.06
C ASP A 244 -6.16 -24.20 -11.98
N ILE A 245 -4.83 -24.41 -12.05
CA ILE A 245 -4.24 -25.41 -12.93
C ILE A 245 -4.37 -26.84 -12.41
N SER A 246 -4.50 -27.81 -13.32
CA SER A 246 -4.59 -29.23 -12.99
C SER A 246 -3.30 -29.75 -12.33
N PRO A 247 -3.36 -30.83 -11.51
CA PRO A 247 -2.16 -31.44 -10.93
C PRO A 247 -1.12 -31.88 -11.95
N LEU A 248 -1.55 -32.32 -13.16
CA LEU A 248 -0.63 -32.70 -14.24
C LEU A 248 0.14 -31.49 -14.77
N MET A 249 -0.55 -30.37 -14.96
CA MET A 249 0.07 -29.10 -15.37
C MET A 249 1.05 -28.58 -14.32
N GLN A 250 0.77 -28.76 -13.03
CA GLN A 250 1.70 -28.40 -11.95
C GLN A 250 3.04 -29.14 -12.07
N VAL A 251 3.03 -30.43 -12.44
CA VAL A 251 4.26 -31.21 -12.64
C VAL A 251 5.08 -30.68 -13.81
N ARG A 252 4.43 -30.41 -14.95
CA ARG A 252 5.13 -29.91 -16.14
C ARG A 252 5.68 -28.51 -15.91
N LEU A 253 4.91 -27.65 -15.26
CA LEU A 253 5.34 -26.31 -14.91
C LEU A 253 6.52 -26.34 -13.94
N LEU A 254 6.48 -27.20 -12.92
CA LEU A 254 7.60 -27.37 -11.99
C LEU A 254 8.89 -27.75 -12.72
N ARG A 255 8.83 -28.71 -13.65
CA ARG A 255 9.99 -29.10 -14.46
C ARG A 255 10.53 -27.93 -15.27
N ALA A 256 9.66 -27.19 -15.95
CA ALA A 256 10.05 -26.02 -16.73
C ALA A 256 10.77 -24.95 -15.87
N ILE A 257 10.29 -24.72 -14.64
CA ILE A 257 10.89 -23.72 -13.74
C ILE A 257 12.20 -24.22 -13.10
N GLN A 258 12.31 -25.51 -12.81
CA GLN A 258 13.50 -26.10 -12.19
C GLN A 258 14.64 -26.30 -13.20
N GLU A 259 14.34 -26.92 -14.33
CA GLU A 259 15.31 -27.32 -15.35
C GLU A 259 15.61 -26.18 -16.32
N ARG A 260 14.78 -25.12 -16.37
CA ARG A 260 14.84 -24.05 -17.39
C ARG A 260 14.80 -24.60 -18.81
N GLU A 261 14.07 -25.69 -18.98
CA GLU A 261 13.89 -26.38 -20.25
C GLU A 261 12.41 -26.69 -20.48
N VAL A 262 11.96 -26.56 -21.72
CA VAL A 262 10.60 -26.92 -22.12
C VAL A 262 10.61 -27.92 -23.26
N GLN A 263 9.61 -28.79 -23.27
CA GLN A 263 9.38 -29.76 -24.34
C GLN A 263 8.01 -29.50 -24.97
N ARG A 264 7.96 -29.40 -26.29
CA ARG A 264 6.68 -29.27 -27.01
C ARG A 264 5.87 -30.54 -26.88
N VAL A 265 4.54 -30.41 -26.86
CA VAL A 265 3.64 -31.56 -26.90
C VAL A 265 3.90 -32.36 -28.18
N GLY A 266 4.17 -33.66 -28.04
CA GLY A 266 4.48 -34.55 -29.15
C GLY A 266 5.95 -34.53 -29.61
N SER A 267 6.85 -33.84 -28.91
CA SER A 267 8.29 -33.82 -29.19
C SER A 267 9.10 -34.24 -27.96
N ASN A 268 10.24 -34.91 -28.20
CA ASN A 268 11.23 -35.22 -27.16
C ASN A 268 12.39 -34.20 -27.16
N GLN A 269 12.34 -33.19 -28.03
CA GLN A 269 13.37 -32.16 -28.09
C GLN A 269 13.19 -31.19 -26.92
N THR A 270 14.23 -31.06 -26.09
CA THR A 270 14.32 -30.04 -25.05
C THR A 270 14.78 -28.71 -25.63
N ILE A 271 14.22 -27.63 -25.09
CA ILE A 271 14.51 -26.25 -25.49
C ILE A 271 14.82 -25.49 -24.21
N SER A 272 16.06 -25.03 -24.06
CA SER A 272 16.45 -24.18 -22.93
C SER A 272 15.85 -22.78 -23.10
N VAL A 273 15.29 -22.25 -22.01
CA VAL A 273 14.63 -20.93 -21.96
C VAL A 273 15.09 -20.18 -20.71
N ASP A 274 15.38 -18.90 -20.83
CA ASP A 274 15.69 -18.02 -19.70
C ASP A 274 14.56 -17.00 -19.48
N VAL A 275 13.62 -17.36 -18.62
CA VAL A 275 12.38 -16.60 -18.41
C VAL A 275 12.25 -16.19 -16.96
N ARG A 276 12.03 -14.89 -16.72
CA ARG A 276 11.57 -14.42 -15.40
C ARG A 276 10.10 -14.76 -15.23
N LEU A 277 9.74 -15.37 -14.10
CA LEU A 277 8.37 -15.79 -13.83
C LEU A 277 7.66 -14.82 -12.87
N ILE A 278 6.46 -14.40 -13.24
CA ILE A 278 5.52 -13.71 -12.35
C ILE A 278 4.24 -14.54 -12.36
N ALA A 279 3.75 -14.95 -11.19
CA ALA A 279 2.52 -15.71 -11.06
C ALA A 279 1.49 -14.91 -10.27
N ALA A 280 0.21 -15.07 -10.57
CA ALA A 280 -0.89 -14.45 -9.84
C ALA A 280 -1.97 -15.48 -9.50
N THR A 281 -2.64 -15.28 -8.36
CA THR A 281 -3.73 -16.15 -7.90
C THR A 281 -4.69 -15.40 -6.99
N HIS A 282 -5.98 -15.74 -7.07
CA HIS A 282 -7.00 -15.35 -6.08
C HIS A 282 -7.18 -16.37 -4.94
N ARG A 283 -6.62 -17.57 -5.09
CA ARG A 283 -6.70 -18.63 -4.09
C ARG A 283 -5.53 -18.55 -3.12
N ASP A 284 -5.78 -18.91 -1.87
CA ASP A 284 -4.74 -19.20 -0.90
C ASP A 284 -4.05 -20.52 -1.26
N LEU A 285 -2.85 -20.45 -1.83
CA LEU A 285 -2.09 -21.64 -2.22
C LEU A 285 -1.64 -22.47 -1.03
N ALA A 286 -1.46 -21.88 0.16
CA ALA A 286 -1.08 -22.63 1.35
C ALA A 286 -2.23 -23.56 1.78
N GLU A 287 -3.48 -23.07 1.73
CA GLU A 287 -4.67 -23.90 1.94
C GLU A 287 -4.82 -24.97 0.85
N GLU A 288 -4.63 -24.62 -0.44
CA GLU A 288 -4.72 -25.59 -1.54
C GLU A 288 -3.66 -26.71 -1.44
N VAL A 289 -2.46 -26.39 -0.92
CA VAL A 289 -1.43 -27.39 -0.60
C VAL A 289 -1.89 -28.30 0.53
N SER A 290 -2.43 -27.73 1.61
CA SER A 290 -2.95 -28.51 2.75
C SER A 290 -4.08 -29.47 2.34
N ALA A 291 -4.88 -29.06 1.34
CA ALA A 291 -5.98 -29.84 0.79
C ALA A 291 -5.54 -30.83 -0.30
N GLY A 292 -4.25 -30.88 -0.65
CA GLY A 292 -3.67 -31.78 -1.65
C GLY A 292 -4.05 -31.46 -3.10
N ARG A 293 -4.62 -30.27 -3.36
CA ARG A 293 -5.00 -29.81 -4.72
C ARG A 293 -3.86 -29.08 -5.41
N PHE A 294 -2.91 -28.54 -4.65
CA PHE A 294 -1.71 -27.89 -5.16
C PHE A 294 -0.46 -28.56 -4.62
N ARG A 295 0.56 -28.74 -5.44
CA ARG A 295 1.80 -29.38 -5.02
C ARG A 295 2.67 -28.43 -4.21
N GLN A 296 3.17 -28.95 -3.09
CA GLN A 296 4.03 -28.21 -2.17
C GLN A 296 5.36 -27.76 -2.80
N ASP A 297 5.96 -28.59 -3.66
CA ASP A 297 7.21 -28.30 -4.35
C ASP A 297 7.09 -27.12 -5.33
N LEU A 298 6.00 -27.06 -6.09
CA LEU A 298 5.67 -25.93 -6.96
C LEU A 298 5.38 -24.67 -6.15
N TYR A 299 4.63 -24.78 -5.06
CA TYR A 299 4.32 -23.63 -4.19
C TYR A 299 5.59 -22.94 -3.70
N TYR A 300 6.56 -23.69 -3.16
CA TYR A 300 7.82 -23.09 -2.70
C TYR A 300 8.66 -22.49 -3.82
N ARG A 301 8.52 -22.97 -5.06
CA ARG A 301 9.25 -22.42 -6.20
C ARG A 301 8.61 -21.15 -6.77
N LEU A 302 7.29 -21.00 -6.60
CA LEU A 302 6.55 -19.80 -6.98
C LEU A 302 6.62 -18.73 -5.89
N ASN A 303 6.50 -19.12 -4.62
CA ASN A 303 6.46 -18.22 -3.48
C ASN A 303 7.87 -17.86 -2.97
N VAL A 304 8.68 -17.25 -3.84
CA VAL A 304 10.00 -16.71 -3.45
C VAL A 304 9.85 -15.30 -2.90
N VAL A 305 9.11 -14.45 -3.62
CA VAL A 305 8.68 -13.13 -3.15
C VAL A 305 7.17 -13.05 -3.33
N ALA A 306 6.44 -12.76 -2.25
CA ALA A 306 5.00 -12.56 -2.28
C ALA A 306 4.68 -11.06 -2.31
N ILE A 307 3.72 -10.67 -3.15
CA ILE A 307 3.13 -9.33 -3.16
C ILE A 307 1.64 -9.48 -2.94
N GLU A 308 1.11 -8.82 -1.91
CA GLU A 308 -0.31 -8.85 -1.57
C GLU A 308 -1.02 -7.64 -2.19
N MET A 309 -2.07 -7.90 -2.97
CA MET A 309 -2.91 -6.86 -3.54
C MET A 309 -3.97 -6.40 -2.53
N PRO A 310 -4.02 -5.10 -2.20
CA PRO A 310 -5.06 -4.57 -1.34
C PRO A 310 -6.42 -4.63 -2.06
N SER A 311 -7.40 -5.20 -1.36
CA SER A 311 -8.81 -5.15 -1.76
C SER A 311 -9.33 -3.71 -1.78
N LEU A 312 -10.34 -3.42 -2.59
CA LEU A 312 -10.87 -2.05 -2.73
C LEU A 312 -11.40 -1.50 -1.40
N ARG A 313 -11.97 -2.37 -0.55
CA ARG A 313 -12.42 -2.00 0.82
C ARG A 313 -11.30 -1.56 1.76
N GLN A 314 -10.05 -1.97 1.52
CA GLN A 314 -8.88 -1.56 2.32
C GLN A 314 -8.29 -0.24 1.83
N ARG A 315 -8.69 0.23 0.65
CA ARG A 315 -8.25 1.50 0.03
C ARG A 315 -9.44 2.35 -0.43
N ARG A 316 -10.39 2.58 0.49
CA ARG A 316 -11.61 3.37 0.19
C ARG A 316 -11.30 4.79 -0.31
N GLU A 317 -10.18 5.36 0.14
CA GLU A 317 -9.66 6.66 -0.29
C GLU A 317 -9.38 6.74 -1.80
N ASP A 318 -9.12 5.60 -2.45
CA ASP A 318 -8.85 5.54 -3.89
C ASP A 318 -10.13 5.45 -4.74
N ILE A 319 -11.29 5.15 -4.12
CA ILE A 319 -12.56 4.96 -4.84
C ILE A 319 -12.96 6.21 -5.63
N PRO A 320 -12.90 7.44 -5.09
CA PRO A 320 -13.25 8.64 -5.87
C PRO A 320 -12.36 8.84 -7.10
N LEU A 321 -11.05 8.58 -6.97
CA LEU A 321 -10.08 8.71 -8.07
C LEU A 321 -10.33 7.66 -9.16
N LEU A 322 -10.55 6.40 -8.75
CA LEU A 322 -10.91 5.32 -9.67
C LEU A 322 -12.25 5.60 -10.37
N ALA A 323 -13.23 6.10 -9.62
CA ALA A 323 -14.56 6.38 -10.15
C ALA A 323 -14.54 7.49 -11.19
N ASP A 324 -13.82 8.58 -10.93
CA ASP A 324 -13.64 9.68 -11.89
C ASP A 324 -12.87 9.22 -13.13
N HIS A 325 -11.84 8.38 -12.97
CA HIS A 325 -11.11 7.81 -14.11
C HIS A 325 -12.03 6.99 -15.04
N PHE A 326 -12.80 6.06 -14.48
CA PHE A 326 -13.74 5.26 -15.26
C PHE A 326 -14.84 6.11 -15.87
N LEU A 327 -15.36 7.08 -15.13
CA LEU A 327 -16.36 8.03 -15.60
C LEU A 327 -15.89 8.73 -16.89
N ARG A 328 -14.69 9.33 -16.86
CA ARG A 328 -14.12 10.04 -18.02
C ARG A 328 -13.94 9.10 -19.21
N ARG A 329 -13.36 7.92 -18.98
CA ARG A 329 -13.11 6.90 -20.01
C ARG A 329 -14.42 6.45 -20.68
N PHE A 330 -15.46 6.18 -19.92
CA PHE A 330 -16.75 5.75 -20.45
C PHE A 330 -17.57 6.89 -21.04
N ALA A 331 -17.49 8.10 -20.48
CA ALA A 331 -18.14 9.30 -21.02
C ALA A 331 -17.61 9.62 -22.42
N GLU A 332 -16.28 9.59 -22.60
CA GLU A 332 -15.64 9.79 -23.91
C GLU A 332 -16.05 8.70 -24.92
N ARG A 333 -15.97 7.43 -24.51
CA ARG A 333 -16.35 6.28 -25.36
C ARG A 333 -17.81 6.32 -25.81
N ASN A 334 -18.71 6.76 -24.93
CA ASN A 334 -20.15 6.87 -25.22
C ASN A 334 -20.58 8.24 -25.75
N ARG A 335 -19.64 9.19 -25.92
CA ARG A 335 -19.89 10.58 -26.36
C ARG A 335 -20.96 11.29 -25.51
N LYS A 336 -20.94 11.07 -24.20
CA LYS A 336 -21.85 11.73 -23.25
C LYS A 336 -21.13 12.82 -22.48
N ALA A 337 -21.82 13.94 -22.25
CA ALA A 337 -21.32 15.05 -21.43
C ALA A 337 -21.66 14.79 -19.95
N VAL A 338 -20.92 13.89 -19.31
CA VAL A 338 -21.07 13.60 -17.88
C VAL A 338 -20.10 14.48 -17.09
N LYS A 339 -20.63 15.27 -16.15
CA LYS A 339 -19.86 16.23 -15.34
C LYS A 339 -19.29 15.61 -14.05
N GLY A 340 -19.92 14.56 -13.53
CA GLY A 340 -19.49 13.94 -12.28
C GLY A 340 -20.56 13.08 -11.63
N PHE A 341 -20.33 12.79 -10.36
CA PHE A 341 -21.27 12.12 -9.47
C PHE A 341 -21.95 13.15 -8.55
N THR A 342 -23.18 12.86 -8.10
CA THR A 342 -23.76 13.60 -6.98
C THR A 342 -23.02 13.26 -5.67
N PRO A 343 -23.01 14.14 -4.66
CA PRO A 343 -22.39 13.83 -3.36
C PRO A 343 -22.95 12.55 -2.74
N GLN A 344 -24.26 12.31 -2.86
CA GLN A 344 -24.93 11.12 -2.35
C GLN A 344 -24.49 9.85 -3.09
N ALA A 345 -24.37 9.91 -4.42
CA ALA A 345 -23.87 8.79 -5.20
C ALA A 345 -22.41 8.46 -4.85
N MET A 346 -21.57 9.47 -4.69
CA MET A 346 -20.17 9.27 -4.28
C MET A 346 -20.06 8.66 -2.88
N ASP A 347 -20.89 9.11 -1.94
CA ASP A 347 -20.92 8.56 -0.58
C ASP A 347 -21.28 7.06 -0.56
N LEU A 348 -22.28 6.67 -1.37
CA LEU A 348 -22.65 5.26 -1.56
C LEU A 348 -21.50 4.44 -2.17
N LEU A 349 -20.78 5.00 -3.15
CA LEU A 349 -19.63 4.32 -3.77
C LEU A 349 -18.50 4.10 -2.76
N ILE A 350 -18.23 5.07 -1.88
CA ILE A 350 -17.17 4.97 -0.86
C ILE A 350 -17.50 3.93 0.22
N HIS A 351 -18.78 3.84 0.62
CA HIS A 351 -19.21 2.99 1.73
C HIS A 351 -19.51 1.54 1.33
N TYR A 352 -19.74 1.27 0.05
CA TYR A 352 -19.94 -0.09 -0.44
C TYR A 352 -18.67 -0.93 -0.30
N ASP A 353 -18.83 -2.23 0.02
CA ASP A 353 -17.70 -3.12 0.31
C ASP A 353 -16.98 -3.65 -0.93
N TRP A 354 -17.57 -3.50 -2.13
CA TRP A 354 -17.01 -3.91 -3.41
C TRP A 354 -16.45 -5.35 -3.43
N PRO A 355 -17.30 -6.39 -3.26
CA PRO A 355 -16.88 -7.79 -3.30
C PRO A 355 -16.17 -8.18 -4.61
N GLY A 356 -16.47 -7.53 -5.74
CA GLY A 356 -15.77 -7.73 -7.02
C GLY A 356 -14.66 -6.70 -7.30
N ASN A 357 -14.26 -5.92 -6.29
CA ASN A 357 -13.16 -4.94 -6.32
C ASN A 357 -13.29 -3.94 -7.50
N ILE A 358 -12.17 -3.62 -8.16
CA ILE A 358 -12.12 -2.63 -9.25
C ILE A 358 -12.96 -3.07 -10.43
N ARG A 359 -13.02 -4.39 -10.74
CA ARG A 359 -13.81 -4.89 -11.86
C ARG A 359 -15.31 -4.64 -11.66
N GLU A 360 -15.81 -4.78 -10.44
CA GLU A 360 -17.20 -4.45 -10.11
C GLU A 360 -17.44 -2.94 -10.17
N LEU A 361 -16.51 -2.12 -9.66
CA LEU A 361 -16.57 -0.65 -9.76
C LEU A 361 -16.61 -0.18 -11.23
N GLU A 362 -15.74 -0.71 -12.08
CA GLU A 362 -15.69 -0.41 -13.51
C GLU A 362 -17.04 -0.72 -14.17
N ASN A 363 -17.59 -1.92 -13.94
CA ASN A 363 -18.87 -2.35 -14.50
C ASN A 363 -20.05 -1.50 -13.99
N ALA A 364 -20.05 -1.14 -12.70
CA ALA A 364 -21.10 -0.31 -12.10
C ALA A 364 -21.11 1.09 -12.73
N ILE A 365 -19.94 1.69 -12.94
CA ILE A 365 -19.81 3.02 -13.55
C ILE A 365 -20.12 2.98 -15.05
N GLU A 366 -19.65 1.96 -15.78
CA GLU A 366 -20.00 1.78 -17.20
C GLU A 366 -21.52 1.74 -17.37
N ARG A 367 -22.20 0.92 -16.56
CA ARG A 367 -23.66 0.81 -16.57
C ARG A 367 -24.32 2.15 -16.24
N ALA A 368 -23.84 2.86 -15.22
CA ALA A 368 -24.39 4.15 -14.83
C ALA A 368 -24.26 5.18 -15.97
N VAL A 369 -23.10 5.26 -16.63
CA VAL A 369 -22.88 6.15 -17.78
C VAL A 369 -23.79 5.78 -18.95
N VAL A 370 -23.98 4.50 -19.25
CA VAL A 370 -24.86 4.04 -20.34
C VAL A 370 -26.33 4.41 -20.07
N LEU A 371 -26.81 4.26 -18.83
CA LEU A 371 -28.19 4.54 -18.46
C LEU A 371 -28.47 6.04 -18.18
N LEU A 372 -27.43 6.83 -17.97
CA LEU A 372 -27.57 8.25 -17.62
C LEU A 372 -28.30 9.04 -18.72
N THR A 373 -29.31 9.80 -18.31
CA THR A 373 -30.06 10.74 -19.15
C THR A 373 -29.77 12.22 -18.83
N GLY A 374 -29.07 12.50 -17.72
CA GLY A 374 -28.66 13.84 -17.28
C GLY A 374 -27.15 14.08 -17.36
N GLU A 375 -26.67 15.09 -16.63
CA GLU A 375 -25.24 15.47 -16.58
C GLU A 375 -24.50 14.87 -15.36
N TYR A 376 -25.21 14.40 -14.33
CA TYR A 376 -24.62 13.85 -13.10
C TYR A 376 -25.18 12.46 -12.82
N ILE A 377 -24.30 11.53 -12.42
CA ILE A 377 -24.70 10.21 -11.94
C ILE A 377 -25.22 10.34 -10.52
N SER A 378 -26.48 9.99 -10.31
CA SER A 378 -27.15 9.95 -9.01
C SER A 378 -27.32 8.50 -8.52
N GLU A 379 -27.88 8.34 -7.33
CA GLU A 379 -28.22 7.04 -6.74
C GLU A 379 -29.15 6.19 -7.63
N ARG A 380 -29.90 6.82 -8.53
CA ARG A 380 -30.86 6.15 -9.44
C ARG A 380 -30.17 5.38 -10.56
N GLU A 381 -29.01 5.86 -10.98
CA GLU A 381 -28.23 5.26 -12.06
C GLU A 381 -27.27 4.17 -11.54
N LEU A 382 -27.05 4.11 -10.22
CA LEU A 382 -26.24 3.07 -9.59
C LEU A 382 -27.00 1.73 -9.47
N PRO A 383 -26.30 0.59 -9.56
CA PRO A 383 -26.87 -0.72 -9.26
C PRO A 383 -27.60 -0.76 -7.90
N LEU A 384 -28.74 -1.47 -7.83
CA LEU A 384 -29.55 -1.59 -6.60
C LEU A 384 -28.75 -2.10 -5.40
N ALA A 385 -27.77 -2.98 -5.60
CA ALA A 385 -26.92 -3.49 -4.52
C ALA A 385 -26.08 -2.39 -3.86
N ILE A 386 -25.67 -1.38 -4.62
CA ILE A 386 -24.92 -0.22 -4.14
C ILE A 386 -25.88 0.82 -3.57
N ALA A 387 -27.03 1.04 -4.22
CA ALA A 387 -28.06 1.95 -3.75
C ALA A 387 -28.72 1.51 -2.43
N ALA A 388 -28.70 0.21 -2.13
CA ALA A 388 -29.19 -0.37 -0.88
C ALA A 388 -28.14 -0.44 0.24
N THR A 389 -26.93 0.09 0.01
CA THR A 389 -25.87 0.11 1.03
C THR A 389 -26.36 0.92 2.23
N PRO A 390 -26.41 0.34 3.44
CA PRO A 390 -26.74 1.11 4.63
C PRO A 390 -25.61 2.11 4.85
N ILE A 391 -25.86 3.38 4.54
CA ILE A 391 -25.00 4.47 4.98
C ILE A 391 -25.09 4.42 6.51
N LYS A 392 -24.05 3.91 7.16
CA LYS A 392 -23.88 4.10 8.60
C LYS A 392 -23.58 5.58 8.79
N THR A 393 -24.63 6.38 8.87
CA THR A 393 -24.51 7.65 9.55
C THR A 393 -23.96 7.31 10.94
N GLU A 394 -22.79 7.83 11.28
CA GLU A 394 -22.28 7.85 12.66
C GLU A 394 -23.18 8.69 13.61
N TYR A 395 -24.40 9.00 13.17
CA TYR A 395 -25.54 9.38 13.98
C TYR A 395 -26.53 8.21 14.06
N SER A 396 -26.10 7.11 14.68
CA SER A 396 -27.02 6.20 15.35
C SER A 396 -27.10 6.55 16.84
N GLY A 397 -27.43 7.82 17.12
CA GLY A 397 -28.29 8.10 18.26
C GLY A 397 -29.70 7.95 17.72
N GLU A 398 -30.50 7.08 18.33
CA GLU A 398 -31.95 7.09 18.13
C GLU A 398 -32.44 8.55 18.11
N SER A 399 -33.41 8.89 17.25
CA SER A 399 -34.07 10.19 17.34
C SER A 399 -34.86 10.25 18.65
N GLN A 400 -34.16 10.43 19.76
CA GLN A 400 -34.71 10.85 21.01
C GLN A 400 -35.15 12.31 20.82
N PRO A 401 -36.37 12.68 21.25
CA PRO A 401 -36.77 14.07 21.32
C PRO A 401 -35.65 14.88 21.98
N LEU A 402 -35.33 16.07 21.45
CA LEU A 402 -34.28 16.96 22.00
C LEU A 402 -34.37 17.16 23.52
N VAL A 403 -35.56 16.98 24.10
CA VAL A 403 -35.84 17.05 25.53
C VAL A 403 -35.15 15.94 26.33
N ASP A 404 -35.03 14.73 25.79
CA ASP A 404 -34.48 13.57 26.48
C ASP A 404 -32.94 13.58 26.46
N VAL A 405 -32.35 13.96 25.33
CA VAL A 405 -30.88 14.17 25.19
C VAL A 405 -30.42 15.32 26.10
N GLU A 406 -31.17 16.41 26.18
CA GLU A 406 -30.84 17.51 27.10
C GLU A 406 -30.88 17.07 28.56
N LYS A 407 -31.83 16.22 28.94
CA LYS A 407 -31.97 15.75 30.32
C LYS A 407 -30.84 14.81 30.71
N GLU A 408 -30.46 13.88 29.83
CA GLU A 408 -29.32 12.99 30.05
C GLU A 408 -28.01 13.76 30.16
N VAL A 409 -27.79 14.76 29.31
CA VAL A 409 -26.60 15.61 29.35
C VAL A 409 -26.54 16.45 30.65
N ILE A 410 -27.68 16.95 31.13
CA ILE A 410 -27.76 17.68 32.41
C ILE A 410 -27.49 16.76 33.60
N LEU A 411 -28.01 15.53 33.58
CA LEU A 411 -27.79 14.53 34.64
C LEU A 411 -26.33 14.07 34.66
N ALA A 412 -25.73 13.79 33.51
CA ALA A 412 -24.33 13.40 33.41
C ALA A 412 -23.36 14.51 33.88
N ALA A 413 -23.68 15.78 33.59
CA ALA A 413 -22.90 16.92 34.09
C ALA A 413 -23.06 17.09 35.62
N LEU A 414 -24.23 16.81 36.18
CA LEU A 414 -24.47 16.85 37.62
C LEU A 414 -23.74 15.71 38.35
N GLU A 415 -23.70 14.50 37.77
CA GLU A 415 -22.94 13.37 38.34
C GLU A 415 -21.44 13.65 38.34
N LYS A 416 -20.88 14.13 37.22
CA LYS A 416 -19.45 14.50 37.13
C LYS A 416 -19.04 15.62 38.09
N THR A 417 -19.97 16.50 38.46
CA THR A 417 -19.71 17.63 39.38
C THR A 417 -20.19 17.36 40.80
N GLY A 418 -20.56 16.12 41.13
CA GLY A 418 -20.97 15.73 42.48
C GLY A 418 -22.24 16.43 42.98
N GLY A 419 -23.14 16.83 42.08
CA GLY A 419 -24.38 17.54 42.38
C GLY A 419 -24.24 19.07 42.50
N ASN A 420 -23.07 19.64 42.20
CA ASN A 420 -22.86 21.08 42.24
C ASN A 420 -23.48 21.78 41.01
N LYS A 421 -24.72 22.24 41.17
CA LYS A 421 -25.56 22.84 40.12
C LYS A 421 -24.95 24.08 39.45
N THR A 422 -24.04 24.80 40.11
CA THR A 422 -23.39 25.99 39.54
C THR A 422 -22.25 25.59 38.59
N GLU A 423 -21.49 24.56 38.97
CA GLU A 423 -20.37 24.05 38.18
C GLU A 423 -20.85 23.22 36.98
N ALA A 424 -21.92 22.44 37.16
CA ALA A 424 -22.60 21.75 36.05
C ALA A 424 -23.14 22.75 35.01
N ALA A 425 -23.71 23.87 35.44
CA ALA A 425 -24.20 24.91 34.53
C ALA A 425 -23.05 25.58 33.75
N ARG A 426 -21.90 25.79 34.40
CA ARG A 426 -20.69 26.34 33.78
C ARG A 426 -20.10 25.39 32.74
N GLN A 427 -20.02 24.09 33.05
CA GLN A 427 -19.56 23.06 32.09
C GLN A 427 -20.49 22.94 30.88
N LEU A 428 -21.80 23.12 31.07
CA LEU A 428 -22.80 23.06 30.02
C LEU A 428 -22.98 24.39 29.26
N GLY A 429 -22.27 25.45 29.64
CA GLY A 429 -22.37 26.77 28.99
C GLY A 429 -23.71 27.49 29.17
N ILE A 430 -24.52 27.12 30.18
CA ILE A 430 -25.84 27.70 30.45
C ILE A 430 -25.89 28.38 31.82
N THR A 431 -26.86 29.28 32.03
CA THR A 431 -27.02 29.90 33.35
C THR A 431 -27.66 28.94 34.37
N ARG A 432 -27.29 29.08 35.65
CA ARG A 432 -27.87 28.28 36.75
C ARG A 432 -29.40 28.32 36.79
N LYS A 433 -30.00 29.46 36.42
CA LYS A 433 -31.46 29.63 36.35
C LYS A 433 -32.08 28.77 35.24
N THR A 434 -31.44 28.70 34.07
CA THR A 434 -31.85 27.85 32.94
C THR A 434 -31.72 26.37 33.29
N LEU A 435 -30.63 25.97 33.97
CA LEU A 435 -30.43 24.59 34.41
C LEU A 435 -31.53 24.14 35.40
N LEU A 436 -31.88 24.99 36.36
CA LEU A 436 -32.97 24.69 37.33
C LEU A 436 -34.35 24.59 36.67
N ALA A 437 -34.65 25.47 35.70
CA ALA A 437 -35.91 25.43 34.96
C ALA A 437 -36.06 24.16 34.09
N LYS A 438 -34.95 23.65 33.56
CA LYS A 438 -34.91 22.40 32.78
C LYS A 438 -34.98 21.13 33.64
N LEU A 439 -34.57 21.20 34.92
CA LEU A 439 -34.73 20.11 35.89
C LEU A 439 -36.15 19.99 36.47
N SER A 440 -36.93 21.07 36.43
CA SER A 440 -38.32 21.10 36.91
C SER A 440 -39.37 20.74 35.85
N ARG A 441 -38.91 20.45 34.62
CA ARG A 441 -39.73 19.96 33.50
C ARG A 441 -39.51 18.46 33.35
#